data_AF-A0A369ARR2-F1
#
_entry.id   AF-A0A369ARR2-F1
#
_cell.length_a   1.000
_cell.length_b   1.000
_cell.length_c   1.000
_cell.angle_alpha   90.00
_cell.angle_beta   90.00
_cell.angle_gamma   90.00
#
_symmetry.space_group_name_H-M   'P 1'
#
loop_
_entity.id
_entity.type
_entity.pdbx_description
1 polymer ?
#
loop_
_entity_poly.entity_id
_entity_poly.type
_entity_poly.pdbx_seq_one_letter_code
_entity_poly.pdbx_strand_id
1 'polypeptide(L)'
;MYRWDARKWLSENIWESENGLSKKEITWCDGLWDRPICWISDTQLIVWGFGNDDEIPFEPSLSIFDIDTCKEIKRLNGISGFLVFDKYLFSIVPSKIPDVCGLRGYEKHFERRGISVWDVFNGHELLHEAEISPNLYHFGSKAFVTYLGNGRFMISRLVEK
;
A
#
# COMPACT_ATOMS: atom_id res chain seq x y z
N MET A 1 16.60 11.59 -27.87
CA MET A 1 15.17 11.27 -28.07
C MET A 1 15.07 9.77 -28.30
N TYR A 2 14.58 9.02 -27.32
CA TYR A 2 14.38 7.58 -27.49
C TYR A 2 13.05 7.35 -28.20
N ARG A 3 13.06 6.65 -29.34
CA ARG A 3 11.85 6.23 -30.06
C ARG A 3 11.61 4.76 -29.76
N TRP A 4 10.36 4.41 -29.46
CA TRP A 4 9.93 3.04 -29.21
C TRP A 4 10.04 2.21 -30.52
N ASP A 5 10.53 0.97 -30.43
CA ASP A 5 10.70 0.03 -31.54
C ASP A 5 10.05 -1.32 -31.20
N ALA A 6 8.97 -1.65 -31.91
CA ALA A 6 8.17 -2.85 -31.70
C ALA A 6 8.92 -4.16 -31.99
N ARG A 7 9.82 -4.18 -32.98
CA ARG A 7 10.55 -5.40 -33.36
C ARG A 7 11.57 -5.73 -32.29
N LYS A 8 12.27 -4.71 -31.81
CA LYS A 8 13.23 -4.83 -30.70
C LYS A 8 12.55 -5.30 -29.41
N TRP A 9 11.34 -4.81 -29.13
CA TRP A 9 10.55 -5.26 -27.98
C TRP A 9 10.25 -6.77 -28.06
N LEU A 10 9.71 -7.25 -29.19
CA LEU A 10 9.32 -8.66 -29.36
C LEU A 10 10.52 -9.62 -29.39
N SER A 11 11.69 -9.19 -29.87
CA SER A 11 12.85 -10.07 -30.04
C SER A 11 13.80 -10.07 -28.85
N GLU A 12 13.95 -8.94 -28.16
CA GLU A 12 14.95 -8.78 -27.08
C GLU A 12 14.32 -8.71 -25.69
N ASN A 13 13.00 -8.53 -25.60
CA ASN A 13 12.25 -8.52 -24.34
C ASN A 13 12.74 -7.52 -23.28
N ILE A 14 13.55 -6.52 -23.69
CA ILE A 14 14.25 -5.56 -22.82
C ILE A 14 13.35 -4.61 -22.03
N TRP A 15 12.05 -4.62 -22.33
CA TRP A 15 11.04 -3.80 -21.66
C TRP A 15 9.99 -4.63 -20.93
N GLU A 16 10.13 -5.96 -20.86
CA GLU A 16 9.36 -6.73 -19.89
C GLU A 16 9.75 -6.32 -18.48
N SER A 17 8.76 -6.24 -17.58
CA SER A 17 8.96 -5.82 -16.20
C SER A 17 10.01 -6.66 -15.47
N GLU A 18 10.21 -7.89 -15.93
CA GLU A 18 11.08 -8.91 -15.35
C GLU A 18 12.52 -8.87 -15.89
N ASN A 19 12.75 -8.26 -17.06
CA ASN A 19 13.98 -8.42 -17.84
C ASN A 19 14.48 -7.08 -18.39
N GLY A 20 15.07 -6.26 -17.51
CA GLY A 20 15.65 -4.97 -17.92
C GLY A 20 16.60 -4.37 -16.88
N LEU A 21 17.41 -3.40 -17.31
CA LEU A 21 18.35 -2.66 -16.43
C LEU A 21 17.64 -1.84 -15.34
N SER A 22 16.34 -1.61 -15.49
CA SER A 22 15.48 -0.96 -14.49
C SER A 22 14.98 -1.92 -13.41
N LYS A 23 15.24 -3.23 -13.50
CA LYS A 23 14.89 -4.19 -12.45
C LYS A 23 15.65 -3.84 -11.18
N LYS A 24 14.91 -3.66 -10.08
CA LYS A 24 15.45 -3.41 -8.75
C LYS A 24 14.92 -4.49 -7.81
N GLU A 25 15.80 -5.02 -6.97
CA GLU A 25 15.43 -5.91 -5.86
C GLU A 25 15.61 -5.11 -4.56
N ILE A 26 14.55 -4.98 -3.78
CA ILE A 26 14.51 -4.13 -2.58
C ILE A 26 14.42 -4.95 -1.30
N THR A 27 13.67 -6.05 -1.30
CA THR A 27 13.56 -6.97 -0.16
C THR A 27 12.98 -8.31 -0.62
N TRP A 28 13.31 -9.37 0.10
CA TRP A 28 12.73 -10.70 -0.12
C TRP A 28 11.56 -10.90 0.84
N CYS A 29 10.39 -11.27 0.31
CA CYS A 29 9.19 -11.56 1.09
C CYS A 29 8.54 -12.81 0.51
N ASP A 30 8.96 -13.97 1.00
CA ASP A 30 8.47 -15.26 0.52
C ASP A 30 7.01 -15.48 0.92
N GLY A 31 6.22 -16.10 0.05
CA GLY A 31 4.82 -16.45 0.30
C GLY A 31 3.80 -15.31 0.26
N LEU A 32 4.24 -14.04 0.16
CA LEU A 32 3.35 -12.90 0.29
C LEU A 32 3.08 -12.16 -1.02
N TRP A 33 2.09 -12.67 -1.72
CA TRP A 33 1.55 -12.11 -2.94
C TRP A 33 0.48 -11.04 -2.63
N ASP A 34 0.31 -10.06 -3.53
CA ASP A 34 -0.74 -9.02 -3.43
C ASP A 34 -0.71 -8.14 -2.17
N ARG A 35 0.50 -7.83 -1.69
CA ARG A 35 0.68 -6.94 -0.53
C ARG A 35 0.38 -5.48 -0.87
N PRO A 36 -0.09 -4.69 0.10
CA PRO A 36 -0.20 -3.26 -0.07
C PRO A 36 1.17 -2.63 -0.36
N ILE A 37 1.28 -2.01 -1.53
CA ILE A 37 2.44 -1.25 -1.98
C ILE A 37 1.94 0.14 -2.39
N CYS A 38 2.67 1.19 -2.02
CA CYS A 38 2.25 2.56 -2.28
C CYS A 38 3.44 3.48 -2.54
N TRP A 39 3.44 4.20 -3.67
CA TRP A 39 4.40 5.27 -3.91
C TRP A 39 4.05 6.50 -3.06
N ILE A 40 5.05 7.09 -2.41
CA ILE A 40 4.89 8.34 -1.64
C ILE A 40 5.71 9.50 -2.20
N SER A 41 6.59 9.21 -3.16
CA SER A 41 7.29 10.18 -4.00
C SER A 41 7.77 9.50 -5.28
N ASP A 42 8.51 10.22 -6.12
CA ASP A 42 9.12 9.67 -7.34
C ASP A 42 10.21 8.62 -7.04
N THR A 43 10.79 8.63 -5.83
CA THR A 43 11.88 7.71 -5.45
C THR A 43 11.57 6.85 -4.24
N GLN A 44 10.43 7.07 -3.56
CA GLN A 44 10.11 6.41 -2.31
C GLN A 44 8.89 5.50 -2.44
N LEU A 45 9.11 4.23 -2.10
CA LEU A 45 8.12 3.17 -2.15
C LEU A 45 7.85 2.62 -0.75
N ILE A 46 6.58 2.53 -0.39
CA ILE A 46 6.14 1.79 0.79
C ILE A 46 5.86 0.35 0.41
N VAL A 47 6.36 -0.58 1.22
CA VAL A 47 6.02 -2.01 1.16
C VAL A 47 5.49 -2.44 2.51
N TRP A 48 4.30 -3.05 2.52
CA TRP A 48 3.70 -3.59 3.74
C TRP A 48 4.11 -5.03 4.04
N GLY A 49 4.33 -5.28 5.32
CA GLY A 49 4.61 -6.57 5.91
C GLY A 49 6.07 -6.98 5.77
N PHE A 50 6.59 -7.64 6.80
CA PHE A 50 7.95 -8.18 6.83
C PHE A 50 7.92 -9.53 7.55
N GLY A 51 8.69 -10.51 7.06
CA GLY A 51 8.71 -11.87 7.59
C GLY A 51 8.58 -12.94 6.49
N ASN A 52 8.80 -14.19 6.88
CA ASN A 52 8.50 -15.39 6.10
C ASN A 52 7.32 -16.12 6.74
N ASP A 53 6.63 -16.96 5.97
CA ASP A 53 5.46 -17.72 6.46
C ASP A 53 5.81 -18.70 7.59
N ASP A 54 7.09 -19.08 7.75
CA ASP A 54 7.51 -20.20 8.58
C ASP A 54 8.15 -19.83 9.94
N GLU A 55 8.71 -18.64 10.15
CA GLU A 55 9.57 -18.39 11.33
C GLU A 55 9.22 -17.14 12.15
N ILE A 56 8.54 -16.14 11.59
CA ILE A 56 8.29 -14.87 12.30
C ILE A 56 6.80 -14.49 12.15
N PRO A 57 6.04 -14.36 13.26
CA PRO A 57 4.69 -13.84 13.18
C PRO A 57 4.72 -12.47 12.51
N PHE A 58 3.93 -12.29 11.45
CA PHE A 58 3.86 -11.03 10.72
C PHE A 58 3.61 -9.87 11.68
N GLU A 59 4.62 -9.02 11.84
CA GLU A 59 4.44 -7.74 12.49
C GLU A 59 3.89 -6.77 11.44
N PRO A 60 2.67 -6.23 11.64
CA PRO A 60 2.11 -5.24 10.72
C PRO A 60 3.01 -4.01 10.75
N SER A 61 3.80 -3.87 9.69
CA SER A 61 4.80 -2.83 9.55
C SER A 61 4.88 -2.36 8.10
N LEU A 62 5.26 -1.11 7.92
CA LEU A 62 5.56 -0.49 6.64
C LEU A 62 7.03 -0.14 6.59
N SER A 63 7.72 -0.65 5.58
CA SER A 63 9.06 -0.21 5.23
C SER A 63 9.00 0.78 4.09
N ILE A 64 9.70 1.90 4.24
CA ILE A 64 9.89 2.91 3.19
C ILE A 64 11.26 2.66 2.57
N PHE A 65 11.29 2.41 1.26
CA PHE A 65 12.51 2.20 0.49
C PHE A 65 12.76 3.38 -0.43
N ASP A 66 14.04 3.75 -0.56
CA ASP A 66 14.51 4.56 -1.67
C ASP A 66 14.86 3.64 -2.84
N ILE A 67 14.22 3.80 -3.99
CA ILE A 67 14.34 2.89 -5.14
C ILE A 67 15.64 3.09 -5.93
N ASP A 68 16.24 4.28 -5.83
CA ASP A 68 17.51 4.55 -6.50
C ASP A 68 18.63 3.75 -5.83
N THR A 69 18.67 3.79 -4.49
CA THR A 69 19.66 3.12 -3.65
C THR A 69 19.27 1.71 -3.21
N CYS A 70 18.00 1.32 -3.37
CA CYS A 70 17.40 0.10 -2.84
C CYS A 70 17.54 -0.07 -1.32
N LYS A 71 17.67 1.04 -0.57
CA LYS A 71 17.84 0.98 0.88
C LYS A 71 16.54 1.29 1.59
N GLU A 72 16.31 0.58 2.69
CA GLU A 72 15.27 0.94 3.64
C GLU A 72 15.67 2.23 4.36
N ILE A 73 14.81 3.24 4.26
CA ILE A 73 14.98 4.56 4.88
C ILE A 73 14.37 4.55 6.28
N LYS A 74 13.19 3.94 6.43
CA LYS A 74 12.40 4.00 7.66
C LYS A 74 11.45 2.82 7.75
N ARG A 75 11.19 2.39 8.98
CA ARG A 75 10.12 1.43 9.32
C ARG A 75 9.10 2.07 10.23
N LEU A 76 7.83 1.81 9.97
CA LEU A 76 6.70 2.23 10.80
C LEU A 76 5.92 0.98 11.23
N ASN A 77 5.69 0.84 12.54
CA ASN A 77 5.00 -0.32 13.10
C ASN A 77 3.52 -0.01 13.37
N GLY A 78 2.69 -1.05 13.39
CA GLY A 78 1.26 -0.95 13.72
C GLY A 78 0.37 -0.44 12.58
N ILE A 79 0.93 -0.22 11.39
CA ILE A 79 0.17 0.22 10.22
C ILE A 79 -0.26 -1.00 9.41
N SER A 80 -1.53 -1.04 9.01
CA SER A 80 -2.11 -2.22 8.36
C SER A 80 -3.27 -1.91 7.40
N GLY A 81 -3.71 -2.91 6.65
CA GLY A 81 -4.78 -2.77 5.67
C GLY A 81 -4.32 -2.15 4.34
N PHE A 82 -5.27 -1.63 3.58
CA PHE A 82 -4.99 -0.98 2.30
C PHE A 82 -4.32 0.36 2.50
N LEU A 83 -3.41 0.69 1.58
CA LEU A 83 -2.64 1.93 1.64
C LEU A 83 -3.02 2.82 0.46
N VAL A 84 -3.25 4.09 0.77
CA VAL A 84 -3.41 5.14 -0.23
C VAL A 84 -2.62 6.36 0.22
N PHE A 85 -1.86 6.98 -0.67
CA PHE A 85 -1.12 8.19 -0.35
C PHE A 85 -1.62 9.38 -1.19
N ASP A 86 -2.13 10.41 -0.51
CA ASP A 86 -2.38 11.74 -1.09
C ASP A 86 -2.09 12.78 0.01
N LYS A 87 -0.87 13.33 0.00
CA LYS A 87 -0.26 14.18 1.05
C LYS A 87 -0.06 13.47 2.40
N TYR A 88 -1.05 12.71 2.84
CA TYR A 88 -1.01 11.82 3.98
C TYR A 88 -1.09 10.38 3.53
N LEU A 89 -0.60 9.47 4.37
CA LEU A 89 -0.81 8.05 4.17
C LEU A 89 -2.11 7.64 4.87
N PHE A 90 -3.06 7.15 4.09
CA PHE A 90 -4.27 6.51 4.58
C PHE A 90 -4.03 5.01 4.70
N SER A 91 -4.27 4.47 5.88
CA SER A 91 -4.27 3.04 6.19
C SER A 91 -5.70 2.64 6.49
N ILE A 92 -6.24 1.73 5.68
CA ILE A 92 -7.66 1.37 5.68
C ILE A 92 -7.80 -0.11 5.96
N VAL A 93 -8.28 -0.44 7.15
CA VAL A 93 -8.60 -1.81 7.54
C VAL A 93 -10.10 -2.02 7.36
N PRO A 94 -10.52 -2.88 6.41
CA PRO A 94 -11.92 -3.09 6.09
C PRO A 94 -12.68 -3.73 7.27
N SER A 95 -13.96 -3.40 7.42
CA SER A 95 -14.84 -4.06 8.41
C SER A 95 -15.11 -5.53 8.09
N LYS A 96 -14.92 -5.93 6.83
CA LYS A 96 -14.87 -7.32 6.36
C LYS A 96 -13.73 -7.45 5.37
N ILE A 97 -12.79 -8.35 5.61
CA ILE A 97 -11.67 -8.57 4.71
C ILE A 97 -12.22 -9.23 3.43
N PRO A 98 -12.10 -8.59 2.26
CA PRO A 98 -12.56 -9.21 1.02
C PRO A 98 -11.73 -10.45 0.70
N ASP A 99 -12.35 -11.46 0.09
CA ASP A 99 -11.66 -12.70 -0.33
C ASP A 99 -10.54 -12.45 -1.38
N VAL A 100 -10.49 -11.25 -1.95
CA VAL A 100 -9.64 -10.89 -3.09
C VAL A 100 -8.36 -10.15 -2.70
N CYS A 101 -8.15 -9.95 -1.40
CA CYS A 101 -6.98 -9.25 -0.90
C CYS A 101 -6.17 -10.30 -0.16
N GLY A 102 -4.89 -10.50 -0.52
CA GLY A 102 -3.97 -11.48 0.08
C GLY A 102 -3.77 -11.36 1.61
N LEU A 103 -4.64 -10.62 2.28
CA LEU A 103 -4.79 -10.43 3.72
C LEU A 103 -5.68 -11.51 4.38
N ARG A 104 -6.24 -12.47 3.61
CA ARG A 104 -7.02 -13.59 4.17
C ARG A 104 -6.14 -14.44 5.08
N GLY A 105 -6.57 -14.66 6.32
CA GLY A 105 -5.79 -15.37 7.35
C GLY A 105 -4.92 -14.46 8.25
N TYR A 106 -4.71 -13.20 7.85
CA TYR A 106 -3.99 -12.21 8.66
C TYR A 106 -4.93 -11.34 9.52
N GLU A 107 -6.21 -11.71 9.61
CA GLU A 107 -7.25 -10.96 10.29
C GLU A 107 -6.92 -10.69 11.76
N LYS A 108 -6.26 -11.66 12.40
CA LYS A 108 -5.79 -11.59 13.79
C LYS A 108 -4.69 -10.53 14.03
N HIS A 109 -4.03 -10.07 12.96
CA HIS A 109 -2.97 -9.06 13.03
C HIS A 109 -3.51 -7.63 12.86
N PHE A 110 -4.81 -7.46 12.56
CA PHE A 110 -5.45 -6.16 12.48
C PHE A 110 -6.09 -5.79 13.81
N GLU A 111 -5.29 -5.24 14.71
CA GLU A 111 -5.76 -4.82 16.03
C GLU A 111 -6.74 -3.64 15.96
N ARG A 112 -6.65 -2.81 14.91
CA ARG A 112 -7.46 -1.60 14.73
C ARG A 112 -8.13 -1.57 13.37
N ARG A 113 -9.46 -1.48 13.36
CA ARG A 113 -10.30 -1.38 12.15
C ARG A 113 -10.60 0.07 11.81
N GLY A 114 -11.07 0.32 10.58
CA GLY A 114 -11.46 1.65 10.13
C GLY A 114 -10.36 2.30 9.30
N ILE A 115 -10.26 3.63 9.38
CA ILE A 115 -9.24 4.41 8.66
C ILE A 115 -8.34 5.14 9.65
N SER A 116 -7.03 5.07 9.42
CA SER A 116 -6.03 5.91 10.05
C SER A 116 -5.38 6.85 9.04
N VAL A 117 -5.09 8.07 9.45
CA VAL A 117 -4.36 9.09 8.69
C VAL A 117 -3.00 9.27 9.33
N TRP A 118 -1.94 9.13 8.52
CA TRP A 118 -0.56 9.18 8.99
C TRP A 118 0.21 10.29 8.30
N ASP A 119 0.99 11.01 9.09
CA ASP A 119 2.16 11.71 8.59
C ASP A 119 3.28 10.69 8.45
N VAL A 120 3.48 10.19 7.24
CA VAL A 120 4.45 9.13 6.97
C VAL A 120 5.90 9.59 7.19
N PHE A 121 6.19 10.86 6.89
CA PHE A 121 7.54 11.41 6.97
C PHE A 121 7.95 11.60 8.42
N ASN A 122 7.06 12.14 9.25
CA ASN A 122 7.30 12.25 10.69
C ASN A 122 7.07 10.92 11.41
N GLY A 123 6.24 10.03 10.88
CA GLY A 123 5.98 8.68 11.40
C GLY A 123 4.97 8.65 12.55
N HIS A 124 4.01 9.57 12.54
CA HIS A 124 2.99 9.66 13.59
C HIS A 124 1.57 9.58 12.99
N GLU A 125 0.68 8.90 13.71
CA GLU A 125 -0.75 8.88 13.41
C GLU A 125 -1.34 10.26 13.76
N LEU A 126 -2.03 10.87 12.81
CA LEU A 126 -2.70 12.16 12.97
C LEU A 126 -4.16 12.01 13.38
N LEU A 127 -4.82 10.95 12.89
CA LEU A 127 -6.24 10.70 13.11
C LEU A 127 -6.53 9.20 12.96
N HIS A 128 -7.52 8.72 13.71
CA HIS A 128 -8.11 7.41 13.50
C HIS A 128 -9.62 7.46 13.66
N GLU A 129 -10.35 6.84 12.73
CA GLU A 129 -11.80 6.73 12.72
C GLU A 129 -12.21 5.26 12.55
N ALA A 130 -12.64 4.63 13.65
CA ALA A 130 -12.95 3.19 13.68
C ALA A 130 -14.25 2.83 12.94
N GLU A 131 -15.21 3.75 12.92
CA GLU A 131 -16.55 3.54 12.33
C GLU A 131 -16.57 3.74 10.81
N ILE A 132 -15.50 4.35 10.27
CA ILE A 132 -15.39 4.65 8.84
C ILE A 132 -14.35 3.73 8.23
N SER A 133 -14.79 2.87 7.32
CA SER A 133 -13.92 1.91 6.64
C SER A 133 -14.18 1.99 5.13
N PRO A 134 -13.53 2.95 4.43
CA PRO A 134 -13.78 3.17 3.01
C PRO A 134 -13.35 1.98 2.16
N ASN A 135 -14.03 1.79 1.04
CA ASN A 135 -13.63 0.81 0.04
C ASN A 135 -12.66 1.42 -0.98
N LEU A 136 -12.79 2.73 -1.22
CA LEU A 136 -12.10 3.43 -2.29
C LEU A 136 -11.75 4.86 -1.87
N TYR A 137 -10.64 5.35 -2.41
CA TYR A 137 -10.26 6.75 -2.37
C TYR A 137 -10.22 7.31 -3.80
N HIS A 138 -10.85 8.46 -4.00
CA HIS A 138 -10.84 9.16 -5.27
C HIS A 138 -9.96 10.41 -5.18
N PHE A 139 -8.78 10.34 -5.83
CA PHE A 139 -7.76 11.40 -5.80
C PHE A 139 -8.29 12.76 -6.28
N GLY A 140 -9.02 12.80 -7.40
CA GLY A 140 -9.47 14.07 -7.98
C GLY A 140 -10.46 14.84 -7.10
N SER A 141 -11.29 14.13 -6.33
CA SER A 141 -12.29 14.75 -5.45
C SER A 141 -11.90 14.73 -3.98
N LYS A 142 -10.73 14.15 -3.66
CA LYS A 142 -10.23 13.91 -2.30
C LYS A 142 -11.29 13.32 -1.38
N ALA A 143 -11.98 12.30 -1.87
CA ALA A 143 -13.13 11.72 -1.19
C ALA A 143 -12.98 10.22 -1.04
N PHE A 144 -13.47 9.74 0.10
CA PHE A 144 -13.59 8.33 0.42
C PHE A 144 -15.00 7.86 0.08
N VAL A 145 -15.11 6.64 -0.44
CA VAL A 145 -16.39 5.99 -0.72
C VAL A 145 -16.50 4.72 0.11
N THR A 146 -17.57 4.63 0.89
CA THR A 146 -17.91 3.45 1.68
C THR A 146 -19.21 2.84 1.18
N TYR A 147 -19.22 1.54 0.88
CA TYR A 147 -20.42 0.80 0.54
C TYR A 147 -21.13 0.32 1.82
N LEU A 148 -22.39 0.72 1.99
CA LEU A 148 -23.21 0.43 3.16
C LEU A 148 -24.15 -0.77 2.97
N GLY A 149 -24.06 -1.46 1.84
CA GLY A 149 -25.01 -2.51 1.44
C GLY A 149 -26.25 -1.98 0.73
N ASN A 150 -26.94 -2.86 0.01
CA ASN A 150 -28.21 -2.59 -0.71
C ASN A 150 -28.14 -1.38 -1.65
N GLY A 151 -27.01 -1.24 -2.37
CA GLY A 151 -26.81 -0.13 -3.31
C GLY A 151 -26.59 1.25 -2.66
N ARG A 152 -26.44 1.33 -1.34
CA ARG A 152 -26.19 2.59 -0.62
C ARG A 152 -24.70 2.84 -0.45
N PHE A 153 -24.32 4.11 -0.59
CA PHE A 153 -22.94 4.57 -0.44
C PHE A 153 -22.89 5.78 0.50
N MET A 154 -21.82 5.87 1.27
CA MET A 154 -21.43 7.06 2.02
C MET A 154 -20.20 7.68 1.36
N ILE A 155 -20.21 9.00 1.24
CA ILE A 155 -19.05 9.78 0.79
C ILE A 155 -18.55 10.58 1.99
N SER A 156 -17.28 10.38 2.35
CA SER A 156 -16.61 11.15 3.41
C SER A 156 -15.36 11.85 2.86
N ARG A 157 -14.90 12.87 3.58
CA ARG A 157 -13.70 13.66 3.23
C ARG A 157 -12.92 13.97 4.48
N LEU A 158 -11.59 14.03 4.35
CA LEU A 158 -10.75 14.61 5.39
C LEU A 158 -10.93 16.12 5.39
N VAL A 159 -11.24 16.70 6.55
CA VAL A 159 -11.37 18.15 6.73
C VAL A 159 -10.18 18.61 7.57
N GLU A 160 -9.29 19.39 6.97
CA GLU A 160 -8.20 20.06 7.68
C GLU A 160 -8.82 21.21 8.49
N LYS A 161 -8.47 21.31 9.78
CA LYS A 161 -8.89 22.42 10.66
C LYS A 161 -7.95 23.60 10.51
#